data_AF-A0A7K0S132-F1
#
_entry.id   AF-A0A7K0S132-F1
#
_cell.length_a   1.000
_cell.length_b   1.000
_cell.length_c   1.000
_cell.angle_alpha   90.00
_cell.angle_beta   90.00
_cell.angle_gamma   90.00
#
_symmetry.space_group_name_H-M   'P 1'
#
loop_
_entity.id
_entity.type
_entity.pdbx_description
1 polymer ?
#
loop_
_entity_poly.entity_id
_entity_poly.type
_entity_poly.pdbx_seq_one_letter_code
_entity_poly.pdbx_strand_id
1 'polypeptide(L)'
;MTVRQISTSREPSFCSVCERNLLRGEEHNAFLHGGQRKIVCELCTQRATQLGWIRESGDMAPASGRIGWIKRSPARSLSNRRGRRNEPEVSDLLVPPEAEELVAHSGQAGDLAEAEAAAPTEVVDRSEYALPRKVELSVDERAVRAVPTHADKKGARAIEVFNVGPHPRTIATLARTLGAPVVSVRPSLKEGSIVSVIIAWELSWYAYEIDLADERAGARLIDQGSELDELDEQDRTPNAVADSRGMLHTAVEA
;
A
#
# COMPACT_ATOMS: atom_id res chain seq x y z
N MET A 1 18.11 -32.23 14.46
CA MET A 1 17.82 -32.14 13.02
C MET A 1 18.28 -30.78 12.54
N THR A 2 19.39 -30.70 11.82
CA THR A 2 19.94 -29.46 11.26
C THR A 2 19.18 -29.10 9.99
N VAL A 3 18.52 -27.94 9.99
CA VAL A 3 17.74 -27.46 8.86
C VAL A 3 18.69 -27.09 7.72
N ARG A 4 18.53 -27.75 6.58
CA ARG A 4 19.37 -27.54 5.39
C ARG A 4 18.95 -26.24 4.73
N GLN A 5 19.71 -25.18 4.93
CA GLN A 5 19.42 -23.86 4.39
C GLN A 5 19.61 -23.88 2.86
N ILE A 6 18.52 -23.77 2.11
CA ILE A 6 18.54 -23.66 0.65
C ILE A 6 18.83 -22.20 0.33
N SER A 7 20.10 -21.89 0.09
CA SER A 7 20.51 -20.58 -0.43
C SER A 7 20.44 -20.61 -1.95
N THR A 8 19.45 -19.96 -2.54
CA THR A 8 19.43 -19.74 -3.99
C THR A 8 20.48 -18.68 -4.33
N SER A 9 21.48 -19.05 -5.13
CA SER A 9 22.66 -18.24 -5.48
C SER A 9 22.39 -17.01 -6.37
N ARG A 10 21.13 -16.58 -6.51
CA ARG A 10 20.74 -15.51 -7.41
C ARG A 10 19.98 -14.41 -6.67
N GLU A 11 20.27 -13.18 -7.05
CA GLU A 11 19.69 -11.98 -6.46
C GLU A 11 18.17 -11.94 -6.71
N PRO A 12 17.36 -11.77 -5.66
CA PRO A 12 15.91 -11.69 -5.80
C PRO A 12 15.52 -10.39 -6.52
N SER A 13 14.75 -10.51 -7.60
CA SER A 13 14.15 -9.36 -8.29
C SER A 13 12.73 -9.14 -7.79
N PHE A 14 12.33 -7.90 -7.58
CA PHE A 14 11.00 -7.56 -7.03
C PHE A 14 10.17 -6.77 -8.03
N CYS A 15 8.85 -7.00 -8.01
CA CYS A 15 7.91 -6.19 -8.78
C CYS A 15 7.84 -4.77 -8.19
N SER A 16 8.04 -3.74 -9.01
CA SER A 16 8.03 -2.33 -8.58
C SER A 16 6.65 -1.79 -8.21
N VAL A 17 5.58 -2.58 -8.35
CA VAL A 17 4.19 -2.19 -8.07
C VAL A 17 3.61 -2.90 -6.85
N CYS A 18 3.88 -4.21 -6.69
CA CYS A 18 3.36 -5.00 -5.57
C CYS A 18 4.45 -5.53 -4.63
N GLU A 19 5.71 -5.26 -4.93
CA GLU A 19 6.90 -5.61 -4.12
C GLU A 19 7.07 -7.11 -3.86
N ARG A 20 6.36 -7.96 -4.60
CA ARG A 20 6.54 -9.42 -4.55
C ARG A 20 7.85 -9.83 -5.21
N ASN A 21 8.50 -10.85 -4.65
CA ASN A 21 9.62 -11.54 -5.27
C ASN A 21 9.18 -12.24 -6.57
N LEU A 22 9.80 -11.88 -7.69
CA LEU A 22 9.58 -12.49 -9.00
C LEU A 22 10.34 -13.82 -9.07
N LEU A 23 9.60 -14.89 -9.29
CA LEU A 23 10.18 -16.24 -9.33
C LEU A 23 10.92 -16.51 -10.64
N ARG A 24 11.75 -17.56 -10.64
CA ARG A 24 12.49 -17.98 -11.84
C ARG A 24 11.51 -18.40 -12.94
N GLY A 25 11.55 -17.69 -14.07
CA GLY A 25 10.69 -17.97 -15.21
C GLY A 25 9.30 -17.34 -15.13
N GLU A 26 9.02 -16.53 -14.11
CA GLU A 26 7.83 -15.67 -14.09
C GLU A 26 7.99 -14.58 -15.17
N GLU A 27 6.94 -14.39 -15.98
CA GLU A 27 6.92 -13.36 -17.00
C GLU A 27 6.81 -11.97 -16.35
N HIS A 28 7.61 -11.03 -16.85
CA HIS A 28 7.65 -9.68 -16.35
C HIS A 28 7.79 -8.67 -17.47
N ASN A 29 7.16 -7.51 -17.30
CA ASN A 29 7.20 -6.40 -18.25
C ASN A 29 8.08 -5.27 -17.71
N ALA A 30 8.79 -4.62 -18.63
CA ALA A 30 9.57 -3.42 -18.32
C ALA A 30 8.75 -2.16 -18.59
N PHE A 31 8.71 -1.29 -17.58
CA PHE A 31 8.04 0.00 -17.61
C PHE A 31 9.01 1.13 -17.29
N LEU A 32 8.69 2.34 -17.75
CA LEU A 32 9.40 3.57 -17.44
C LEU A 32 8.52 4.44 -16.54
N HIS A 33 9.10 4.87 -15.41
CA HIS A 33 8.49 5.83 -14.49
C HIS A 33 9.56 6.74 -13.88
N GLY A 34 9.35 8.05 -13.93
CA GLY A 34 10.32 9.03 -13.43
C GLY A 34 11.69 8.93 -14.11
N GLY A 35 11.73 8.51 -15.39
CA GLY A 35 12.97 8.28 -16.13
C GLY A 35 13.72 6.99 -15.75
N GLN A 36 13.19 6.19 -14.82
CA GLN A 36 13.80 4.93 -14.40
C GLN A 36 13.04 3.73 -14.97
N ARG A 37 13.80 2.71 -15.37
CA ARG A 37 13.27 1.40 -15.73
C ARG A 37 12.82 0.65 -14.48
N LYS A 38 11.61 0.12 -14.52
CA LYS A 38 10.95 -0.63 -13.44
C LYS A 38 10.48 -1.97 -13.99
N ILE A 39 10.61 -3.02 -13.19
CA ILE A 39 10.15 -4.37 -13.53
C ILE A 39 8.79 -4.58 -12.89
N VAL A 40 7.81 -5.05 -13.66
CA VAL A 40 6.43 -5.24 -13.23
C VAL A 40 5.97 -6.64 -13.60
N CYS A 41 5.45 -7.42 -12.64
CA CYS A 41 4.89 -8.74 -12.94
C CYS A 41 3.63 -8.63 -13.82
N GLU A 42 3.27 -9.69 -14.53
CA GLU A 42 2.08 -9.74 -15.41
C GLU A 42 0.80 -9.21 -14.74
N LEU A 43 0.58 -9.57 -13.47
CA LEU A 43 -0.61 -9.18 -12.71
C LEU A 43 -0.68 -7.68 -12.40
N CYS A 44 0.44 -6.97 -12.44
CA CYS A 44 0.52 -5.55 -12.10
C CYS A 44 0.60 -4.63 -13.32
N THR A 45 0.56 -5.20 -14.53
CA THR A 45 0.68 -4.45 -15.79
C THR A 45 -0.40 -3.40 -15.96
N GLN A 46 -1.67 -3.77 -15.77
CA GLN A 46 -2.80 -2.83 -15.88
C GLN A 46 -2.68 -1.70 -14.84
N ARG A 47 -2.22 -2.02 -13.63
CA ARG A 47 -2.02 -1.01 -12.57
C ARG A 47 -0.89 -0.04 -12.94
N ALA A 48 0.23 -0.53 -13.47
CA ALA A 48 1.32 0.32 -13.95
C ALA A 48 0.84 1.27 -15.06
N THR A 49 0.03 0.78 -16.02
CA THR A 49 -0.57 1.63 -17.05
C THR A 49 -1.51 2.69 -16.47
N GLN A 50 -2.34 2.35 -15.48
CA GLN A 50 -3.22 3.32 -14.80
C GLN A 50 -2.43 4.38 -14.01
N LEU A 51 -1.25 4.05 -13.51
CA LEU A 51 -0.31 4.99 -12.89
C LEU A 51 0.45 5.85 -13.92
N GLY A 52 0.14 5.70 -15.21
CA GLY A 52 0.79 6.45 -16.29
C GLY A 52 2.20 5.98 -16.60
N TRP A 53 2.58 4.77 -16.20
CA TRP A 53 3.89 4.22 -16.56
C TRP A 53 3.88 3.79 -18.02
N ILE A 54 4.97 4.05 -18.73
CA ILE A 54 5.10 3.78 -20.17
C ILE A 54 5.74 2.41 -20.34
N ARG A 55 5.10 1.50 -21.10
CA ARG A 55 5.73 0.20 -21.46
C ARG A 55 6.91 0.45 -22.40
N GLU A 56 8.03 -0.19 -22.13
CA GLU A 56 9.24 -0.10 -22.97
C GLU A 56 9.03 -0.78 -24.34
N SER A 57 8.22 -1.83 -24.38
CA SER A 57 7.69 -2.42 -25.62
C SER A 57 6.53 -1.57 -26.13
N GLY A 58 6.78 -0.82 -27.21
CA GLY A 58 5.85 0.14 -27.83
C GLY A 58 4.62 -0.48 -28.49
N ASP A 59 3.83 -1.26 -27.75
CA ASP A 59 2.47 -1.58 -28.13
C ASP A 59 1.55 -0.50 -27.56
N MET A 60 1.28 0.52 -28.38
CA MET A 60 0.11 1.37 -28.18
C MET A 60 -1.14 0.52 -28.36
N ALA A 61 -1.59 -0.16 -27.30
CA ALA A 61 -2.96 -0.63 -27.22
C ALA A 61 -3.88 0.61 -27.18
N PRO A 62 -4.92 0.67 -28.02
CA PRO A 62 -5.67 1.89 -28.24
C PRO A 62 -6.39 2.30 -26.95
N ALA A 63 -6.31 3.59 -26.64
CA ALA A 63 -7.14 4.21 -25.62
C ALA A 63 -8.60 3.79 -25.84
N SER A 64 -9.20 3.18 -24.82
CA SER A 64 -10.61 2.86 -24.75
C SER A 64 -11.44 4.15 -24.82
N GLY A 65 -11.70 4.64 -26.03
CA GLY A 65 -12.55 5.77 -26.32
C GLY A 65 -13.67 5.34 -27.26
N ARG A 66 -14.84 5.01 -26.69
CA ARG A 66 -16.08 4.91 -27.46
C ARG A 66 -16.43 6.30 -28.00
N ILE A 67 -16.25 6.53 -29.31
CA ILE A 67 -17.05 7.50 -30.07
C ILE A 67 -17.37 6.86 -31.43
N GLY A 68 -18.67 6.84 -31.75
CA GLY A 68 -19.29 6.02 -32.77
C GLY A 68 -18.86 6.30 -34.20
N TRP A 69 -18.80 5.22 -34.98
CA TRP A 69 -18.64 5.21 -36.41
C TRP A 69 -19.91 5.75 -37.09
N ILE A 70 -19.90 7.01 -37.51
CA ILE A 70 -20.81 7.49 -38.56
C ILE A 70 -20.03 7.44 -39.88
N LYS A 71 -20.36 6.45 -40.71
CA LYS A 71 -19.91 6.39 -42.10
C LYS A 71 -20.48 7.59 -42.86
N ARG A 72 -19.64 8.38 -43.51
CA ARG A 72 -20.06 9.24 -44.63
C ARG A 72 -19.22 8.90 -45.85
N SER A 73 -19.90 8.36 -46.86
CA SER A 73 -19.40 8.18 -48.22
C SER A 73 -19.11 9.54 -48.87
N PRO A 74 -18.19 9.58 -49.86
CA PRO A 74 -17.75 10.82 -50.48
C PRO A 74 -18.67 11.19 -51.65
N ALA A 75 -19.18 12.42 -51.65
CA ALA A 75 -19.70 13.03 -52.87
C ALA A 75 -19.46 14.54 -52.86
N ARG A 76 -19.08 15.00 -54.05
CA ARG A 76 -18.53 16.31 -54.43
C ARG A 76 -19.55 17.46 -54.35
N SER A 77 -18.97 18.66 -54.50
CA SER A 77 -19.54 19.94 -54.98
C SER A 77 -19.63 20.97 -53.85
N LEU A 78 -18.60 21.81 -53.71
CA LEU A 78 -18.38 23.10 -54.40
C LEU A 78 -19.26 24.25 -53.87
N SER A 79 -18.54 25.31 -53.54
CA SER A 79 -18.93 26.73 -53.57
C SER A 79 -19.44 27.37 -52.28
N ASN A 80 -18.46 27.84 -51.50
CA ASN A 80 -18.15 29.26 -51.29
C ASN A 80 -19.18 30.13 -50.52
N ARG A 81 -18.79 30.57 -49.31
CA ARG A 81 -18.62 31.99 -48.90
C ARG A 81 -18.29 32.04 -47.39
N ARG A 82 -17.06 32.44 -47.06
CA ARG A 82 -16.65 33.77 -46.54
C ARG A 82 -17.19 34.11 -45.15
N GLY A 83 -16.26 34.19 -44.20
CA GLY A 83 -16.41 34.76 -42.85
C GLY A 83 -15.30 34.24 -41.95
N ARG A 84 -14.03 34.62 -42.20
CA ARG A 84 -13.31 35.66 -41.46
C ARG A 84 -13.31 35.39 -39.95
N ARG A 85 -12.27 34.70 -39.46
CA ARG A 85 -11.88 34.74 -38.05
C ARG A 85 -10.36 34.77 -37.94
N ASN A 86 -9.88 35.88 -37.40
CA ASN A 86 -8.49 36.20 -37.09
C ASN A 86 -7.89 35.17 -36.12
N GLU A 87 -6.64 34.79 -36.39
CA GLU A 87 -5.65 34.41 -35.39
C GLU A 87 -5.30 35.64 -34.54
N PRO A 88 -5.01 35.42 -33.25
CA PRO A 88 -3.92 36.16 -32.65
C PRO A 88 -2.87 35.24 -32.02
N GLU A 89 -1.67 35.78 -32.06
CA GLU A 89 -0.40 35.31 -31.56
C GLU A 89 -0.42 34.87 -30.09
N VAL A 90 0.53 33.97 -29.81
CA VAL A 90 1.22 33.77 -28.54
C VAL A 90 1.37 35.05 -27.72
N SER A 91 0.51 35.18 -26.70
CA SER A 91 0.61 36.21 -25.67
C SER A 91 1.48 35.70 -24.51
N ASP A 92 2.55 36.47 -24.30
CA ASP A 92 3.06 36.94 -23.01
C ASP A 92 3.70 35.96 -22.04
N LEU A 93 5.02 35.87 -22.23
CA LEU A 93 5.98 35.93 -21.13
C LEU A 93 5.78 37.22 -20.31
N LEU A 94 5.54 37.09 -19.00
CA LEU A 94 6.03 38.05 -18.02
C LEU A 94 6.72 37.29 -16.88
N VAL A 95 8.03 37.25 -16.97
CA VAL A 95 8.97 36.92 -15.88
C VAL A 95 9.17 38.20 -15.06
N PRO A 96 9.03 38.18 -13.73
CA PRO A 96 9.39 39.31 -12.87
C PRO A 96 10.91 39.60 -12.89
N PRO A 97 11.34 40.87 -13.00
CA PRO A 97 12.73 41.26 -13.28
C PRO A 97 13.58 41.46 -12.01
N GLU A 98 13.98 40.39 -11.31
CA GLU A 98 14.89 40.53 -10.14
C GLU A 98 16.01 39.48 -10.04
N ALA A 99 16.31 38.71 -11.09
CA ALA A 99 17.23 37.57 -11.01
C ALA A 99 18.37 37.54 -12.05
N GLU A 100 18.82 38.69 -12.59
CA GLU A 100 19.86 38.71 -13.64
C GLU A 100 21.15 39.49 -13.32
N GLU A 101 21.35 40.06 -12.12
CA GLU A 101 22.50 40.97 -11.90
C GLU A 101 23.51 40.57 -10.81
N LEU A 102 23.76 39.27 -10.58
CA LEU A 102 24.83 38.84 -9.66
C LEU A 102 25.76 37.73 -10.18
N VAL A 103 25.66 37.30 -11.46
CA VAL A 103 26.48 36.19 -11.99
C VAL A 103 27.63 36.62 -12.91
N ALA A 104 27.79 37.91 -13.19
CA ALA A 104 28.95 38.40 -13.91
C ALA A 104 29.56 39.55 -13.12
N HIS A 105 30.70 39.33 -12.48
CA HIS A 105 31.84 40.25 -12.32
C HIS A 105 32.83 39.63 -11.32
N SER A 106 33.46 38.54 -11.73
CA SER A 106 34.78 38.14 -11.23
C SER A 106 35.81 39.20 -11.64
N GLY A 107 36.53 39.82 -10.69
CA GLY A 107 37.60 40.76 -11.07
C GLY A 107 38.26 41.58 -9.96
N GLN A 108 38.94 40.91 -9.03
CA GLN A 108 40.23 41.30 -8.41
C GLN A 108 40.44 42.61 -7.61
N ALA A 109 41.02 42.38 -6.43
CA ALA A 109 42.08 43.10 -5.70
C ALA A 109 41.70 44.20 -4.68
N GLY A 110 42.12 43.96 -3.42
CA GLY A 110 42.21 44.96 -2.36
C GLY A 110 42.51 44.35 -0.98
N ASP A 111 43.80 44.19 -0.69
CA ASP A 111 44.50 44.06 0.60
C ASP A 111 43.93 43.23 1.77
N LEU A 112 44.63 42.13 2.05
CA LEU A 112 44.64 41.43 3.34
C LEU A 112 45.69 42.09 4.23
N ALA A 113 45.24 42.69 5.33
CA ALA A 113 46.10 42.99 6.48
C ALA A 113 45.93 41.90 7.54
N GLU A 114 47.07 41.30 7.84
CA GLU A 114 47.54 40.59 9.03
C GLU A 114 46.71 39.49 9.71
N ALA A 115 47.39 38.36 9.81
CA ALA A 115 47.07 37.15 10.53
C ALA A 115 46.80 37.37 12.03
N GLU A 116 45.70 36.79 12.51
CA GLU A 116 45.61 36.32 13.89
C GLU A 116 45.34 34.81 13.89
N ALA A 117 46.11 34.13 14.73
CA ALA A 117 46.37 32.71 14.70
C ALA A 117 45.10 31.87 14.88
N ALA A 118 44.97 30.86 14.00
CA ALA A 118 44.01 29.78 14.16
C ALA A 118 44.28 29.04 15.48
N ALA A 119 43.41 29.24 16.46
CA ALA A 119 43.32 28.33 17.60
C ALA A 119 42.87 26.95 17.07
N PRO A 120 43.50 25.85 17.50
CA PRO A 120 43.05 24.52 17.12
C PRO A 120 41.62 24.31 17.63
N THR A 121 40.66 24.17 16.73
CA THR A 121 39.36 23.58 17.09
C THR A 121 39.63 22.17 17.57
N GLU A 122 39.49 21.95 18.87
CA GLU A 122 39.56 20.63 19.47
C GLU A 122 38.50 19.73 18.83
N VAL A 123 38.98 18.67 18.19
CA VAL A 123 38.13 17.62 17.64
C VAL A 123 37.60 16.83 18.83
N VAL A 124 36.39 17.16 19.28
CA VAL A 124 35.72 16.45 20.37
C VAL A 124 35.47 15.02 19.91
N ASP A 125 36.01 14.06 20.67
CA ASP A 125 35.91 12.63 20.38
C ASP A 125 34.42 12.21 20.34
N ARG A 126 34.04 11.53 19.25
CA ARG A 126 32.64 11.16 18.96
C ARG A 126 32.09 10.08 19.90
N SER A 127 32.87 9.60 20.86
CA SER A 127 32.47 8.53 21.79
C SER A 127 31.61 8.97 22.98
N GLU A 128 31.40 10.27 23.19
CA GLU A 128 30.55 10.76 24.30
C GLU A 128 29.08 11.02 23.96
N TYR A 129 28.63 10.75 22.73
CA TYR A 129 27.19 10.60 22.48
C TYR A 129 26.73 9.21 22.92
N ALA A 130 26.75 8.96 24.22
CA ALA A 130 25.97 7.88 24.80
C ALA A 130 24.50 8.24 24.57
N LEU A 131 23.89 7.61 23.56
CA LEU A 131 22.44 7.66 23.34
C LEU A 131 21.78 7.41 24.70
N PRO A 132 20.80 8.23 25.13
CA PRO A 132 20.09 7.96 26.36
C PRO A 132 19.61 6.52 26.28
N ARG A 133 20.11 5.68 27.20
CA ARG A 133 19.77 4.26 27.28
C ARG A 133 18.26 4.24 27.24
N LYS A 134 17.70 3.71 26.13
CA LYS A 134 16.26 3.66 25.91
C LYS A 134 15.72 3.02 27.18
N VAL A 135 15.08 3.80 28.04
CA VAL A 135 14.40 3.27 29.20
C VAL A 135 13.28 2.47 28.56
N GLU A 136 13.52 1.17 28.40
CA GLU A 136 12.46 0.22 28.18
C GLU A 136 11.60 0.35 29.43
N LEU A 137 10.63 1.26 29.36
CA LEU A 137 9.48 1.22 30.22
C LEU A 137 8.86 -0.13 29.93
N SER A 138 9.27 -1.13 30.70
CA SER A 138 8.52 -2.35 30.91
C SER A 138 7.21 -1.91 31.56
N VAL A 139 6.30 -1.37 30.73
CA VAL A 139 4.96 -1.01 31.15
C VAL A 139 4.31 -2.33 31.52
N ASP A 140 4.17 -2.48 32.83
CA ASP A 140 3.64 -3.61 33.56
C ASP A 140 2.82 -4.60 32.74
N GLU A 141 3.44 -5.77 32.60
CA GLU A 141 2.84 -7.08 32.74
C GLU A 141 1.59 -7.04 33.65
N ARG A 142 0.39 -7.01 33.06
CA ARG A 142 -0.97 -7.01 33.68
C ARG A 142 -1.60 -5.65 34.01
N ALA A 143 -1.60 -4.70 33.07
CA ALA A 143 -2.71 -3.75 33.04
C ALA A 143 -4.01 -4.51 32.71
N VAL A 144 -4.75 -4.95 33.73
CA VAL A 144 -6.05 -5.62 33.57
C VAL A 144 -7.00 -4.66 32.88
N ARG A 145 -7.11 -4.82 31.56
CA ARG A 145 -8.06 -4.04 30.77
C ARG A 145 -9.46 -4.58 31.06
N ALA A 146 -10.40 -3.67 31.32
CA ALA A 146 -11.78 -4.07 31.54
C ALA A 146 -12.35 -4.69 30.26
N VAL A 147 -12.52 -6.02 30.25
CA VAL A 147 -13.20 -6.72 29.17
C VAL A 147 -14.69 -6.36 29.23
N PRO A 148 -15.30 -5.89 28.13
CA PRO A 148 -16.72 -5.61 28.10
C PRO A 148 -17.54 -6.83 28.50
N THR A 149 -18.60 -6.67 29.29
CA THR A 149 -19.45 -7.79 29.72
C THR A 149 -20.43 -8.26 28.64
N HIS A 150 -20.86 -7.36 27.75
CA HIS A 150 -21.82 -7.66 26.70
C HIS A 150 -21.16 -8.31 25.47
N ALA A 151 -21.79 -9.35 24.93
CA ALA A 151 -21.28 -10.11 23.77
C ALA A 151 -21.01 -9.22 22.55
N ASP A 152 -21.96 -8.33 22.20
CA ASP A 152 -21.80 -7.44 21.04
C ASP A 152 -20.62 -6.48 21.19
N LYS A 153 -20.39 -5.96 22.41
CA LYS A 153 -19.26 -5.07 22.69
C LYS A 153 -17.93 -5.82 22.64
N LYS A 154 -17.91 -7.10 23.03
CA LYS A 154 -16.73 -7.96 22.85
C LYS A 154 -16.44 -8.20 21.36
N GLY A 155 -17.47 -8.52 20.57
CA GLY A 155 -17.34 -8.72 19.13
C GLY A 155 -16.81 -7.47 18.42
N ALA A 156 -17.41 -6.30 18.69
CA ALA A 156 -16.94 -5.03 18.15
C ALA A 156 -15.48 -4.73 18.55
N ARG A 157 -15.12 -4.96 19.82
CA ARG A 157 -13.74 -4.74 20.28
C ARG A 157 -12.74 -5.70 19.64
N ALA A 158 -13.12 -6.96 19.47
CA ALA A 158 -12.29 -7.96 18.79
C ALA A 158 -12.05 -7.59 17.32
N ILE A 159 -13.08 -7.09 16.64
CA ILE A 159 -12.96 -6.56 15.27
C ILE A 159 -11.94 -5.40 15.21
N GLU A 160 -11.98 -4.46 16.16
CA GLU A 160 -11.00 -3.37 16.22
C GLU A 160 -9.57 -3.90 16.39
N VAL A 161 -9.36 -4.87 17.29
CA VAL A 161 -8.04 -5.50 17.51
C VAL A 161 -7.57 -6.24 16.26
N PHE A 162 -8.47 -6.97 15.59
CA PHE A 162 -8.20 -7.67 14.35
C PHE A 162 -7.75 -6.72 13.24
N ASN A 163 -8.46 -5.61 13.11
CA ASN A 163 -8.26 -4.58 12.08
C ASN A 163 -6.95 -3.80 12.22
N VAL A 164 -6.40 -3.69 13.44
CA VAL A 164 -5.07 -3.09 13.68
C VAL A 164 -3.94 -4.04 13.25
N GLY A 165 -4.21 -5.34 13.19
CA GLY A 165 -3.23 -6.37 12.82
C GLY A 165 -2.90 -6.43 11.32
N PRO A 166 -2.04 -7.38 10.90
CA PRO A 166 -1.62 -7.54 9.50
C PRO A 166 -2.65 -8.27 8.62
N HIS A 167 -3.64 -8.93 9.23
CA HIS A 167 -4.57 -9.84 8.57
C HIS A 167 -5.50 -9.20 7.51
N PRO A 168 -5.98 -7.95 7.65
CA PRO A 168 -6.82 -7.31 6.65
C PRO A 168 -6.21 -7.32 5.24
N ARG A 169 -4.88 -7.14 5.12
CA ARG A 169 -4.21 -7.18 3.81
C ARG A 169 -4.30 -8.55 3.15
N THR A 170 -4.18 -9.62 3.94
CA THR A 170 -4.32 -11.01 3.46
C THR A 170 -5.75 -11.26 3.01
N ILE A 171 -6.74 -10.89 3.83
CA ILE A 171 -8.16 -11.02 3.50
C ILE A 171 -8.50 -10.26 2.22
N ALA A 172 -8.04 -9.01 2.10
CA ALA A 172 -8.24 -8.20 0.90
C ALA A 172 -7.65 -8.86 -0.36
N THR A 173 -6.56 -9.62 -0.19
CA THR A 173 -5.93 -10.33 -1.30
C THR A 173 -6.74 -11.56 -1.68
N LEU A 174 -7.16 -12.36 -0.70
CA LEU A 174 -8.01 -13.53 -0.92
C LEU A 174 -9.36 -13.14 -1.53
N ALA A 175 -9.98 -12.07 -1.02
CA ALA A 175 -11.28 -11.60 -1.48
C ALA A 175 -11.31 -11.15 -2.96
N ARG A 176 -10.15 -10.76 -3.52
CA ARG A 176 -10.05 -10.42 -4.96
C ARG A 176 -10.19 -11.64 -5.86
N THR A 177 -9.80 -12.81 -5.37
CA THR A 177 -9.81 -14.06 -6.14
C THR A 177 -11.03 -14.92 -5.81
N LEU A 178 -11.40 -14.98 -4.52
CA LEU A 178 -12.44 -15.86 -3.99
C LEU A 178 -13.79 -15.15 -3.76
N GLY A 179 -13.85 -13.83 -3.93
CA GLY A 179 -15.07 -13.04 -3.68
C GLY A 179 -15.20 -12.57 -2.22
N ALA A 180 -16.36 -12.02 -1.87
CA ALA A 180 -16.61 -11.53 -0.51
C ALA A 180 -16.70 -12.71 0.47
N PRO A 181 -15.94 -12.70 1.59
CA PRO A 181 -16.03 -13.75 2.59
C PRO A 181 -17.29 -13.63 3.42
N VAL A 182 -17.74 -14.77 3.93
CA VAL A 182 -18.63 -14.86 5.09
C VAL A 182 -17.79 -14.64 6.35
N VAL A 183 -18.22 -13.74 7.23
CA VAL A 183 -17.50 -13.44 8.48
C VAL A 183 -18.41 -13.68 9.67
N SER A 184 -17.93 -14.48 10.61
CA SER A 184 -18.57 -14.71 11.89
C SER A 184 -17.64 -14.38 13.05
N VAL A 185 -18.15 -13.69 14.06
CA VAL A 185 -17.42 -13.24 15.25
C VAL A 185 -18.18 -13.69 16.49
N ARG A 186 -17.58 -14.54 17.32
CA ARG A 186 -18.26 -15.18 18.44
C ARG A 186 -17.42 -15.09 19.71
N PRO A 187 -17.93 -14.47 20.78
CA PRO A 187 -17.29 -14.57 22.09
C PRO A 187 -17.34 -16.01 22.60
N SER A 188 -16.24 -16.49 23.18
CA SER A 188 -16.20 -17.80 23.81
C SER A 188 -17.14 -17.84 25.02
N LEU A 189 -17.89 -18.94 25.15
CA LEU A 189 -18.73 -19.21 26.31
C LEU A 189 -17.93 -19.72 27.52
N LYS A 190 -16.77 -20.33 27.26
CA LYS A 190 -15.90 -20.91 28.29
C LYS A 190 -14.95 -19.87 28.87
N GLU A 191 -14.48 -18.95 28.03
CA GLU A 191 -13.43 -17.99 28.37
C GLU A 191 -13.92 -16.58 28.10
N GLY A 192 -14.08 -15.79 29.16
CA GLY A 192 -14.75 -14.49 29.09
C GLY A 192 -14.01 -13.42 28.28
N SER A 193 -12.70 -13.58 28.03
CA SER A 193 -11.89 -12.64 27.26
C SER A 193 -11.64 -13.07 25.83
N ILE A 194 -11.90 -14.33 25.47
CA ILE A 194 -11.60 -14.85 24.14
C ILE A 194 -12.76 -14.62 23.18
N VAL A 195 -12.43 -14.19 21.96
CA VAL A 195 -13.35 -14.07 20.84
C VAL A 195 -12.77 -14.82 19.65
N SER A 196 -13.55 -15.73 19.05
CA SER A 196 -13.23 -16.35 17.77
C SER A 196 -13.76 -15.51 16.62
N VAL A 197 -12.95 -15.39 15.56
CA VAL A 197 -13.30 -14.73 14.31
C VAL A 197 -13.04 -15.71 13.19
N ILE A 198 -14.09 -16.11 12.48
CA ILE A 198 -14.01 -17.03 11.35
C ILE A 198 -14.29 -16.25 10.07
N ILE A 199 -13.44 -16.50 9.08
CA ILE A 199 -13.51 -15.87 7.76
C ILE A 199 -13.49 -16.99 6.74
N ALA A 200 -14.59 -17.12 5.99
CA ALA A 200 -14.84 -18.27 5.15
C ALA A 200 -15.24 -17.87 3.72
N TRP A 201 -14.78 -18.67 2.77
CA TRP A 201 -15.15 -18.73 1.37
C TRP A 201 -15.59 -20.16 1.05
N GLU A 202 -16.26 -20.36 -0.09
CA GLU A 202 -16.75 -21.68 -0.54
C GLU A 202 -15.70 -22.82 -0.46
N LEU A 203 -14.41 -22.50 -0.61
CA LEU A 203 -13.31 -23.47 -0.69
C LEU A 203 -12.23 -23.29 0.38
N SER A 204 -12.38 -22.34 1.30
CA SER A 204 -11.40 -22.12 2.36
C SER A 204 -11.98 -21.36 3.53
N TRP A 205 -11.51 -21.68 4.74
CA TRP A 205 -11.85 -20.92 5.93
C TRP A 205 -10.64 -20.77 6.85
N TYR A 206 -10.66 -19.71 7.64
CA TYR A 206 -9.62 -19.40 8.63
C TYR A 206 -10.28 -19.03 9.95
N ALA A 207 -9.84 -19.65 11.03
CA ALA A 207 -10.27 -19.34 12.38
C ALA A 207 -9.16 -18.59 13.13
N TYR A 208 -9.51 -17.41 13.59
CA TYR A 208 -8.67 -16.57 14.43
C TYR A 208 -9.22 -16.51 15.84
N GLU A 209 -8.31 -16.41 16.80
CA GLU A 209 -8.61 -16.21 18.21
C GLU A 209 -8.00 -14.88 18.66
N ILE A 210 -8.78 -14.10 19.38
CA ILE A 210 -8.37 -12.81 19.93
C ILE A 210 -8.65 -12.85 21.42
N ASP A 211 -7.60 -12.66 22.22
CA ASP A 211 -7.72 -12.49 23.66
C ASP A 211 -7.84 -11.00 24.00
N LEU A 212 -9.02 -10.59 24.46
CA LEU A 212 -9.28 -9.20 24.88
C LEU A 212 -8.57 -8.84 26.20
N ALA A 213 -8.06 -9.83 26.96
CA ALA A 213 -7.21 -9.57 28.11
C ALA A 213 -5.79 -9.15 27.69
N ASP A 214 -5.32 -9.62 26.52
CA ASP A 214 -4.05 -9.25 25.91
C ASP A 214 -4.21 -8.83 24.44
N GLU A 215 -4.80 -7.65 24.23
CA GLU A 215 -5.00 -7.09 22.90
C GLU A 215 -3.68 -6.84 22.12
N ARG A 216 -2.53 -6.80 22.81
CA ARG A 216 -1.22 -6.64 22.17
C ARG A 216 -0.78 -7.89 21.44
N ALA A 217 -1.23 -9.07 21.87
CA ALA A 217 -1.05 -10.32 21.14
C ALA A 217 -1.76 -10.28 19.77
N GLY A 218 -2.80 -9.46 19.65
CA GLY A 218 -3.59 -9.32 18.42
C GLY A 218 -4.40 -10.58 18.10
N ALA A 219 -4.78 -10.73 16.83
CA ALA A 219 -5.47 -11.93 16.36
C ALA A 219 -4.47 -13.03 16.00
N ARG A 220 -4.67 -14.23 16.55
CA ARG A 220 -3.85 -15.42 16.30
C ARG A 220 -4.64 -16.41 15.45
N LEU A 221 -4.05 -16.91 14.36
CA LEU A 221 -4.63 -18.01 13.59
C LEU A 221 -4.55 -19.29 14.43
N ILE A 222 -5.69 -19.91 14.69
CA ILE A 222 -5.77 -21.18 15.46
C ILE A 222 -6.04 -22.38 14.55
N ASP A 223 -6.76 -22.17 13.45
CA ASP A 223 -7.11 -23.25 12.55
C ASP A 223 -7.46 -22.74 11.14
N GLN A 224 -7.44 -23.63 10.15
CA GLN A 224 -7.84 -23.36 8.78
C GLN A 224 -8.26 -24.64 8.07
N GLY A 225 -9.15 -24.54 7.10
CA GLY A 225 -9.61 -25.70 6.33
C GLY A 225 -10.08 -25.32 4.93
N SER A 226 -10.58 -26.32 4.21
CA SER A 226 -10.94 -26.22 2.79
C SER A 226 -12.42 -26.48 2.50
N GLU A 227 -13.19 -26.91 3.49
CA GLU A 227 -14.61 -27.22 3.32
C GLU A 227 -15.42 -26.44 4.36
N LEU A 228 -16.49 -25.75 3.92
CA LEU A 228 -17.41 -25.06 4.83
C LEU A 228 -18.10 -26.02 5.80
N ASP A 229 -18.19 -27.31 5.42
CA ASP A 229 -18.82 -28.34 6.22
C ASP A 229 -18.04 -28.72 7.50
N GLU A 230 -16.77 -28.35 7.58
CA GLU A 230 -15.93 -28.50 8.76
C GLU A 230 -16.30 -27.49 9.88
N LEU A 231 -16.97 -26.39 9.52
CA LEU A 231 -17.40 -25.36 10.46
C LEU A 231 -18.75 -25.72 11.10
N ASP A 232 -18.93 -25.34 12.36
CA ASP A 232 -20.23 -25.44 13.02
C ASP A 232 -21.26 -24.53 12.32
N GLU A 233 -22.54 -24.91 12.36
CA GLU A 233 -23.62 -24.16 11.70
C GLU A 233 -23.72 -22.70 12.15
N GLN A 234 -23.35 -22.42 13.41
CA GLN A 234 -23.33 -21.07 13.98
C GLN A 234 -22.23 -20.17 13.38
N ASP A 235 -21.14 -20.78 12.91
CA ASP A 235 -19.97 -20.11 12.36
C ASP A 235 -20.11 -19.87 10.86
N ARG A 236 -20.97 -20.64 10.20
CA ARG A 236 -21.41 -20.40 8.81
C ARG A 236 -22.40 -19.24 8.69
N THR A 237 -23.03 -18.84 9.80
CA THR A 237 -23.98 -17.73 9.82
C THR A 237 -23.24 -16.39 9.97
N PRO A 238 -23.28 -15.49 8.98
CA PRO A 238 -22.58 -14.23 9.05
C PRO A 238 -23.19 -13.30 10.11
N ASN A 239 -22.32 -12.63 10.87
CA ASN A 239 -22.70 -11.54 11.79
C ASN A 239 -21.77 -10.32 11.70
N ALA A 240 -20.80 -10.38 10.79
CA ALA A 240 -19.89 -9.30 10.45
C ALA A 240 -19.66 -9.29 8.93
N VAL A 241 -19.08 -8.22 8.42
CA VAL A 241 -18.76 -8.05 7.00
C VAL A 241 -17.31 -7.62 6.82
N ALA A 242 -16.65 -8.12 5.79
CA ALA A 242 -15.35 -7.63 5.35
C ALA A 242 -15.51 -6.63 4.20
N ASP A 243 -14.83 -5.49 4.26
CA ASP A 243 -14.78 -4.54 3.16
C ASP A 243 -13.74 -4.91 2.07
N SER A 244 -13.67 -4.11 1.01
CA SER A 244 -12.70 -4.29 -0.09
C SER A 244 -11.23 -4.18 0.32
N ARG A 245 -10.93 -3.62 1.51
CA ARG A 245 -9.60 -3.54 2.12
C ARG A 245 -9.36 -4.67 3.12
N GLY A 246 -10.29 -5.60 3.26
CA GLY A 246 -10.24 -6.73 4.18
C GLY A 246 -10.45 -6.34 5.65
N MET A 247 -10.93 -5.12 5.91
CA MET A 247 -11.27 -4.68 7.26
C MET A 247 -12.63 -5.25 7.64
N LEU A 248 -12.76 -5.71 8.88
CA LEU A 248 -13.99 -6.26 9.41
C LEU A 248 -14.85 -5.16 10.03
N HIS A 249 -16.16 -5.27 9.88
CA HIS A 249 -17.16 -4.38 10.47
C HIS A 249 -18.30 -5.21 11.04
N THR A 250 -18.92 -4.78 12.14
CA THR A 250 -20.10 -5.44 12.68
C THR A 250 -21.27 -5.32 11.70
N ALA A 251 -22.05 -6.39 11.48
CA ALA A 251 -23.21 -6.34 10.58
C ALA A 251 -24.44 -5.64 11.21
N VAL A 252 -24.25 -4.92 12.32
CA VAL A 252 -25.32 -4.16 12.98
C VAL A 252 -25.51 -2.85 12.22
N GLU A 253 -26.67 -2.76 11.56
CA GLU A 253 -27.21 -1.64 10.76
C GLU A 253 -26.57 -1.40 9.37
N ALA A 254 -27.23 -1.98 8.36
CA ALA A 254 -27.39 -1.38 7.04
C ALA A 254 -28.88 -1.10 6.81
#